data_AF-A0A822WMV4-F1
#
_entry.id   AF-A0A822WMV4-F1
#
_cell.length_a   1.000
_cell.length_b   1.000
_cell.length_c   1.000
_cell.angle_alpha   90.00
_cell.angle_beta   90.00
_cell.angle_gamma   90.00
#
_symmetry.space_group_name_H-M   'P 1'
#
loop_
_entity.id
_entity.type
_entity.pdbx_description
1 polymer ?
#
loop_
_entity_poly.entity_id
_entity_poly.type
_entity_poly.pdbx_seq_one_letter_code
_entity_poly.pdbx_strand_id
1 'polypeptide(L)'
;MQVGAFGLGTINGDGPLLDAMDAFTPTCFSSHQNDGQTQLGLTANTGITSIVVNRGSRPTRIHQAYILRRTWFSYYGGSSWSYQEAYTTGNTTKSSDGTLKAASPVARIVASQEACQRADIEEDGFSWCGCGTANSEAEGITLFRLDVGVYVLAGSTGLASEGWQLLPPMDPGGMGELGVVEAEQTDNGELIIRLFKRKFMLSDDGEMIKTKGELIDVPANSWIDVRLDMPADSLFNQRMSQEREA
;
A
#
# COMPACT_ATOMS: atom_id res chain seq x y z
N MET A 1 -25.58 -26.49 22.95
CA MET A 1 -25.21 -25.24 22.24
C MET A 1 -26.37 -24.92 21.30
N GLN A 2 -26.87 -23.68 21.28
CA GLN A 2 -27.95 -23.27 20.37
C GLN A 2 -27.39 -22.59 19.12
N VAL A 3 -28.09 -22.66 18.00
CA VAL A 3 -27.77 -21.85 16.81
C VAL A 3 -27.76 -20.38 17.22
N GLY A 4 -26.73 -19.65 16.82
CA GLY A 4 -26.49 -18.26 17.22
C GLY A 4 -25.56 -18.07 18.41
N ALA A 5 -25.28 -19.12 19.20
CA ALA A 5 -24.30 -19.02 20.27
C ALA A 5 -22.89 -18.79 19.69
N PHE A 6 -22.15 -17.84 20.27
CA PHE A 6 -20.78 -17.51 19.85
C PHE A 6 -20.67 -17.10 18.37
N GLY A 7 -21.76 -16.57 17.80
CA GLY A 7 -21.85 -16.17 16.40
C GLY A 7 -21.92 -17.33 15.40
N LEU A 8 -22.06 -18.57 15.85
CA LEU A 8 -22.21 -19.72 14.96
C LEU A 8 -23.60 -19.71 14.30
N GLY A 9 -23.62 -19.64 12.97
CA GLY A 9 -24.85 -19.70 12.16
C GLY A 9 -25.60 -18.36 12.05
N THR A 10 -25.00 -17.25 12.48
CA THR A 10 -25.53 -15.89 12.27
C THR A 10 -24.82 -15.20 11.11
N ILE A 11 -25.54 -14.40 10.32
CA ILE A 11 -24.95 -13.62 9.22
C ILE A 11 -24.18 -12.39 9.73
N ASN A 12 -24.54 -11.87 10.92
CA ASN A 12 -23.83 -10.80 11.63
C ASN A 12 -23.88 -11.08 13.13
N GLY A 13 -22.87 -11.78 13.66
CA GLY A 13 -22.84 -12.14 15.07
C GLY A 13 -22.39 -10.95 15.93
N ASP A 14 -23.32 -10.36 16.68
CA ASP A 14 -22.99 -9.36 17.70
C ASP A 14 -22.22 -10.04 18.85
N GLY A 15 -20.89 -10.01 18.78
CA GLY A 15 -19.99 -10.39 19.86
C GLY A 15 -19.72 -9.25 20.87
N PRO A 16 -18.80 -9.45 21.81
CA PRO A 16 -18.25 -8.33 22.56
C PRO A 16 -17.41 -7.43 21.65
N LEU A 17 -17.48 -6.10 21.87
CA LEU A 17 -16.57 -5.15 21.26
C LEU A 17 -15.11 -5.50 21.57
N LEU A 18 -14.17 -5.09 20.73
CA LEU A 18 -12.74 -5.42 20.82
C LEU A 18 -12.14 -5.05 22.18
N ASP A 19 -12.62 -3.96 22.78
CA ASP A 19 -12.22 -3.48 24.11
C ASP A 19 -12.84 -4.25 25.28
N ALA A 20 -14.00 -4.85 25.05
CA ALA A 20 -14.68 -5.69 26.03
C ALA A 20 -14.18 -7.14 25.98
N MET A 21 -13.40 -7.51 24.95
CA MET A 21 -12.82 -8.84 24.82
C MET A 21 -11.66 -9.06 25.81
N ASP A 22 -11.76 -10.14 26.58
CA ASP A 22 -10.82 -10.51 27.63
C ASP A 22 -10.56 -12.04 27.69
N ALA A 23 -9.90 -12.50 28.75
CA ALA A 23 -9.61 -13.92 28.98
C ALA A 23 -10.86 -14.80 29.20
N PHE A 24 -12.02 -14.21 29.50
CA PHE A 24 -13.28 -14.93 29.70
C PHE A 24 -14.18 -14.91 28.47
N THR A 25 -13.83 -14.09 27.47
CA THR A 25 -14.54 -14.02 26.20
C THR A 25 -14.48 -15.37 25.49
N PRO A 26 -15.61 -16.06 25.29
CA PRO A 26 -15.62 -17.39 24.68
C PRO A 26 -15.07 -17.38 23.25
N THR A 27 -14.60 -18.54 22.78
CA THR A 27 -14.27 -18.73 21.36
C THR A 27 -15.50 -18.41 20.50
N CYS A 28 -15.37 -17.47 19.57
CA CYS A 28 -16.49 -16.98 18.76
C CYS A 28 -16.05 -16.43 17.41
N PHE A 29 -17.03 -16.25 16.53
CA PHE A 29 -16.93 -15.47 15.30
C PHE A 29 -17.83 -14.25 15.49
N SER A 30 -17.29 -13.03 15.37
CA SER A 30 -18.07 -11.82 15.56
C SER A 30 -17.82 -10.79 14.47
N SER A 31 -18.79 -9.91 14.30
CA SER A 31 -18.72 -8.77 13.39
C SER A 31 -19.20 -7.52 14.14
N HIS A 32 -18.44 -6.43 14.06
CA HIS A 32 -18.79 -5.17 14.72
C HIS A 32 -18.63 -3.99 13.78
N GLN A 33 -19.61 -3.10 13.79
CA GLN A 33 -19.47 -1.76 13.24
C GLN A 33 -18.95 -0.82 14.34
N ASN A 34 -18.11 0.14 13.96
CA ASN A 34 -17.53 1.18 14.84
C ASN A 34 -16.59 0.67 15.95
N ASP A 35 -15.98 -0.49 15.79
CA ASP A 35 -15.14 -1.11 16.82
C ASP A 35 -13.63 -1.04 16.50
N GLY A 36 -12.78 -1.21 17.50
CA GLY A 36 -11.34 -1.45 17.36
C GLY A 36 -10.47 -0.34 16.77
N GLN A 37 -11.00 0.87 16.59
CA GLN A 37 -10.30 1.95 15.87
C GLN A 37 -8.97 2.34 16.53
N THR A 38 -8.98 2.65 17.82
CA THR A 38 -7.76 3.07 18.53
C THR A 38 -6.74 1.93 18.66
N GLN A 39 -7.23 0.70 18.88
CA GLN A 39 -6.41 -0.48 19.16
C GLN A 39 -5.69 -0.98 17.93
N LEU A 40 -6.33 -0.87 16.76
CA LEU A 40 -5.79 -1.29 15.47
C LEU A 40 -5.18 -0.12 14.68
N GLY A 41 -5.21 1.10 15.22
CA GLY A 41 -4.72 2.29 14.55
C GLY A 41 -5.50 2.59 13.26
N LEU A 42 -6.83 2.51 13.33
CA LEU A 42 -7.73 2.87 12.24
C LEU A 42 -8.25 4.29 12.46
N THR A 43 -8.25 5.07 11.38
CA THR A 43 -8.73 6.46 11.36
C THR A 43 -10.19 6.56 10.90
N ALA A 44 -10.80 5.45 10.46
CA ALA A 44 -12.18 5.40 10.01
C ALA A 44 -12.83 4.06 10.36
N ASN A 45 -14.12 4.09 10.69
CA ASN A 45 -14.94 2.90 10.87
C ASN A 45 -15.16 2.18 9.54
N THR A 46 -14.86 0.88 9.52
CA THR A 46 -14.90 0.01 8.35
C THR A 46 -15.60 -1.33 8.55
N GLY A 47 -16.16 -1.56 9.75
CA GLY A 47 -16.59 -2.89 10.15
C GLY A 47 -15.41 -3.83 10.36
N ILE A 48 -15.38 -4.53 11.49
CA ILE A 48 -14.36 -5.52 11.79
C ILE A 48 -15.02 -6.87 11.97
N THR A 49 -14.51 -7.88 11.26
CA THR A 49 -14.80 -9.27 11.56
C THR A 49 -13.66 -9.85 12.39
N SER A 50 -14.00 -10.55 13.46
CA SER A 50 -13.04 -11.13 14.39
C SER A 50 -13.25 -12.62 14.57
N ILE A 51 -12.15 -13.36 14.62
CA ILE A 51 -12.11 -14.73 15.12
C ILE A 51 -11.44 -14.68 16.48
N VAL A 52 -12.16 -15.11 17.51
CA VAL A 52 -11.64 -15.19 18.88
C VAL A 52 -11.42 -16.64 19.23
N VAL A 53 -10.21 -16.97 19.68
CA VAL A 53 -9.87 -18.29 20.20
C VAL A 53 -9.51 -18.16 21.68
N ASN A 54 -10.45 -18.55 22.54
CA ASN A 54 -10.24 -18.55 23.98
C ASN A 54 -9.35 -19.73 24.38
N ARG A 55 -8.32 -19.44 25.18
CA ARG A 55 -7.38 -20.43 25.72
C ARG A 55 -7.15 -20.22 27.23
N GLY A 56 -8.15 -19.69 27.94
CA GLY A 56 -8.05 -19.22 29.30
C GLY A 56 -7.37 -17.85 29.38
N SER A 57 -6.35 -17.70 30.21
CA SER A 57 -5.68 -16.41 30.48
C SER A 57 -4.85 -15.83 29.32
N ARG A 58 -4.77 -16.52 28.17
CA ARG A 58 -3.97 -16.12 27.01
C ARG A 58 -4.73 -16.34 25.69
N PRO A 59 -5.89 -15.69 25.51
CA PRO A 59 -6.64 -15.76 24.26
C PRO A 59 -5.83 -15.17 23.09
N THR A 60 -6.16 -15.63 21.89
CA THR A 60 -5.62 -15.13 20.61
C THR A 60 -6.75 -14.76 19.69
N ARG A 61 -6.55 -13.75 18.84
CA ARG A 61 -7.56 -13.24 17.93
C ARG A 61 -6.98 -12.92 16.56
N ILE A 62 -7.84 -12.94 15.55
CA ILE A 62 -7.57 -12.44 14.20
C ILE A 62 -8.66 -11.42 13.89
N HIS A 63 -8.26 -10.24 13.40
CA HIS A 63 -9.15 -9.15 13.04
C HIS A 63 -8.95 -8.78 11.58
N GLN A 64 -10.05 -8.61 10.85
CA GLN A 64 -10.03 -8.15 9.47
C GLN A 64 -10.89 -6.90 9.34
N ALA A 65 -10.29 -5.81 8.87
CA ALA A 65 -10.98 -4.61 8.45
C ALA A 65 -11.11 -4.67 6.92
N TYR A 66 -12.22 -5.21 6.44
CA TYR A 66 -12.42 -5.56 5.03
C TYR A 66 -12.17 -4.37 4.10
N ILE A 67 -12.82 -3.23 4.39
CA ILE A 67 -12.77 -2.02 3.57
C ILE A 67 -11.34 -1.45 3.50
N LEU A 68 -10.56 -1.55 4.59
CA LEU A 68 -9.17 -1.08 4.60
C LEU A 68 -8.18 -2.14 4.12
N ARG A 69 -8.63 -3.37 3.84
CA ARG A 69 -7.79 -4.52 3.44
C ARG A 69 -6.65 -4.81 4.42
N ARG A 70 -6.84 -4.47 5.69
CA ARG A 70 -5.87 -4.65 6.77
C ARG A 70 -6.30 -5.82 7.66
N THR A 71 -5.31 -6.59 8.10
CA THR A 71 -5.51 -7.75 8.97
C THR A 71 -4.55 -7.67 10.14
N TRP A 72 -5.03 -8.02 11.33
CA TRP A 72 -4.20 -8.09 12.53
C TRP A 72 -4.32 -9.43 13.21
N PHE A 73 -3.20 -9.90 13.71
CA PHE A 73 -3.13 -10.93 14.74
C PHE A 73 -3.03 -10.22 16.08
N SER A 74 -3.71 -10.74 17.10
CA SER A 74 -3.52 -10.24 18.46
C SER A 74 -3.52 -11.35 19.49
N TYR A 75 -2.80 -11.13 20.57
CA TYR A 75 -2.78 -12.04 21.71
C TYR A 75 -2.73 -11.26 23.02
N TYR A 76 -3.30 -11.84 24.07
CA TYR A 76 -3.25 -11.25 25.41
C TYR A 76 -2.02 -11.75 26.17
N GLY A 77 -1.17 -10.81 26.59
CA GLY A 77 0.08 -11.10 27.28
C GLY A 77 -0.05 -11.34 28.80
N GLY A 78 -1.25 -11.19 29.36
CA GLY A 78 -1.52 -11.26 30.80
C GLY A 78 -1.84 -9.90 31.43
N SER A 79 -1.35 -8.81 30.83
CA SER A 79 -1.60 -7.42 31.26
C SER A 79 -2.23 -6.55 30.18
N SER A 80 -1.93 -6.83 28.92
CA SER A 80 -2.42 -6.06 27.77
C SER A 80 -2.52 -6.94 26.52
N TRP A 81 -3.29 -6.44 25.55
CA TRP A 81 -3.32 -6.98 24.20
C TRP A 81 -2.12 -6.45 23.41
N SER A 82 -1.48 -7.33 22.66
CA SER A 82 -0.48 -6.99 21.63
C SER A 82 -1.08 -7.24 20.26
N TYR A 83 -0.95 -6.27 19.36
CA TYR A 83 -1.45 -6.35 17.99
C TYR A 83 -0.27 -6.39 17.00
N GLN A 84 -0.37 -7.26 16.00
CA GLN A 84 0.58 -7.38 14.90
C GLN A 84 -0.17 -7.27 13.60
N GLU A 85 0.12 -6.23 12.82
CA GLU A 85 -0.46 -6.07 11.49
C GLU A 85 0.20 -7.04 10.50
N ALA A 86 -0.63 -7.66 9.67
CA ALA A 86 -0.20 -8.45 8.53
C ALA A 86 0.08 -7.52 7.34
N TYR A 87 1.29 -7.60 6.81
CA TYR A 87 1.62 -7.03 5.52
C TYR A 87 1.24 -8.02 4.41
N THR A 88 0.36 -7.57 3.53
CA THR A 88 -0.23 -8.35 2.45
C THR A 88 -0.09 -7.58 1.13
N THR A 89 -0.45 -8.20 0.01
CA THR A 89 -0.52 -7.51 -1.29
C THR A 89 -1.55 -6.37 -1.31
N GLY A 90 -2.46 -6.31 -0.34
CA GLY A 90 -3.43 -5.22 -0.21
C GLY A 90 -2.89 -3.93 0.42
N ASN A 91 -1.78 -3.98 1.17
CA ASN A 91 -1.21 -2.82 1.88
C ASN A 91 0.32 -2.68 1.71
N THR A 92 0.91 -3.44 0.78
CA THR A 92 2.31 -3.32 0.40
C THR A 92 2.47 -3.26 -1.11
N THR A 93 3.56 -2.63 -1.55
CA THR A 93 4.08 -2.77 -2.91
C THR A 93 5.41 -3.50 -2.90
N LYS A 94 5.69 -4.22 -3.98
CA LYS A 94 6.98 -4.82 -4.26
C LYS A 94 7.76 -3.86 -5.16
N SER A 95 8.93 -3.43 -4.69
CA SER A 95 9.87 -2.61 -5.47
C SER A 95 10.52 -3.45 -6.58
N SER A 96 11.21 -2.82 -7.53
CA SER A 96 11.77 -3.54 -8.69
C SER A 96 12.87 -4.57 -8.37
N ASP A 97 13.47 -4.51 -7.19
CA ASP A 97 14.40 -5.53 -6.66
C ASP A 97 13.71 -6.63 -5.83
N GLY A 98 12.38 -6.59 -5.70
CA GLY A 98 11.62 -7.55 -4.91
C GLY A 98 11.41 -7.16 -3.44
N THR A 99 11.97 -6.05 -2.96
CA THR A 99 11.77 -5.61 -1.57
C THR A 99 10.33 -5.10 -1.34
N LEU A 100 9.73 -5.53 -0.23
CA LEU A 100 8.39 -5.08 0.16
C LEU A 100 8.46 -3.72 0.88
N LYS A 101 7.55 -2.82 0.51
CA LYS A 101 7.36 -1.51 1.13
C LYS A 101 5.90 -1.36 1.52
N ALA A 102 5.65 -0.93 2.75
CA ALA A 102 4.30 -0.57 3.19
C ALA A 102 3.87 0.71 2.45
N ALA A 103 2.78 0.63 1.69
CA ALA A 103 2.09 1.76 1.04
C ALA A 103 1.19 1.30 -0.12
N SER A 104 0.04 1.97 -0.22
CA SER A 104 -0.85 2.08 -1.38
C SER A 104 -1.56 3.44 -1.24
N PRO A 105 -2.02 4.15 -2.30
CA PRO A 105 -1.95 3.88 -3.76
C PRO A 105 -0.55 3.99 -4.39
N VAL A 106 -0.25 3.16 -5.41
CA VAL A 106 1.05 3.13 -6.10
C VAL A 106 0.90 2.99 -7.62
N ALA A 107 1.72 3.73 -8.35
CA ALA A 107 1.98 3.58 -9.78
C ALA A 107 3.41 3.08 -10.05
N ARG A 108 3.57 2.25 -11.07
CA ARG A 108 4.87 1.77 -11.57
C ARG A 108 5.11 2.32 -12.97
N ILE A 109 6.18 3.06 -13.15
CA ILE A 109 6.54 3.69 -14.43
C ILE A 109 7.65 2.88 -15.11
N VAL A 110 7.44 2.54 -16.38
CA VAL A 110 8.44 1.93 -17.27
C VAL A 110 8.64 2.82 -18.50
N ALA A 111 9.62 2.48 -19.35
CA ALA A 111 9.85 3.26 -20.57
C ALA A 111 8.68 3.14 -21.55
N SER A 112 8.21 1.90 -21.78
CA SER A 112 6.97 1.58 -22.50
C SER A 112 6.56 0.14 -22.19
N GLN A 113 5.34 -0.24 -22.57
CA GLN A 113 4.87 -1.61 -22.41
C GLN A 113 5.70 -2.61 -23.25
N GLU A 114 6.08 -2.23 -24.47
CA GLU A 114 6.85 -3.08 -25.39
C GLU A 114 8.31 -3.24 -24.96
N ALA A 115 8.88 -2.22 -24.31
CA ALA A 115 10.25 -2.24 -23.83
C ALA A 115 10.39 -2.98 -22.49
N CYS A 116 9.31 -3.11 -21.72
CA CYS A 116 9.32 -3.78 -20.42
C CYS A 116 9.55 -5.29 -20.58
N GLN A 117 10.54 -5.83 -19.87
CA GLN A 117 10.88 -7.27 -19.86
C GLN A 117 10.40 -7.98 -18.59
N ARG A 118 9.70 -7.25 -17.70
CA ARG A 118 9.28 -7.72 -16.38
C ARG A 118 7.83 -8.18 -16.43
N ALA A 119 7.61 -9.49 -16.29
CA ALA A 119 6.26 -10.06 -16.25
C ALA A 119 5.51 -9.68 -14.96
N ASP A 120 6.23 -9.39 -13.89
CA ASP A 120 5.70 -9.02 -12.58
C ASP A 120 5.22 -7.56 -12.48
N ILE A 121 5.32 -6.78 -13.55
CA ILE A 121 4.91 -5.38 -13.58
C ILE A 121 3.39 -5.20 -13.38
N GLU A 122 2.59 -6.17 -13.82
CA GLU A 122 1.12 -6.19 -13.73
C GLU A 122 0.58 -7.20 -12.70
N GLU A 123 1.45 -7.84 -11.93
CA GLU A 123 1.05 -8.68 -10.81
C GLU A 123 0.54 -7.85 -9.62
N ASP A 124 0.05 -8.51 -8.56
CA ASP A 124 -0.35 -7.86 -7.30
C ASP A 124 -1.46 -6.80 -7.47
N GLY A 125 -2.35 -6.98 -8.46
CA GLY A 125 -3.50 -6.10 -8.70
C GLY A 125 -3.15 -4.80 -9.43
N PHE A 126 -2.00 -4.77 -10.11
CA PHE A 126 -1.62 -3.70 -11.01
C PHE A 126 -2.26 -3.87 -12.38
N SER A 127 -2.56 -2.77 -13.07
CA SER A 127 -3.14 -2.76 -14.41
C SER A 127 -2.53 -1.64 -15.24
N TRP A 128 -2.34 -1.88 -16.54
CA TRP A 128 -1.75 -0.90 -17.45
C TRP A 128 -2.59 0.38 -17.55
N CYS A 129 -1.90 1.52 -17.48
CA CYS A 129 -2.51 2.85 -17.58
C CYS A 129 -1.65 3.79 -18.45
N GLY A 130 -1.02 3.25 -19.50
CA GLY A 130 -0.13 3.97 -20.42
C GLY A 130 1.27 3.39 -20.39
N CYS A 131 2.31 4.20 -20.19
CA CYS A 131 3.70 3.71 -20.09
C CYS A 131 4.05 3.08 -18.72
N GLY A 132 3.08 2.44 -18.07
CA GLY A 132 3.23 1.88 -16.74
C GLY A 132 1.94 1.25 -16.22
N THR A 133 1.97 0.82 -14.97
CA THR A 133 0.85 0.15 -14.31
C THR A 133 0.46 0.86 -13.01
N ALA A 134 -0.79 0.73 -12.59
CA ALA A 134 -1.30 1.28 -11.33
C ALA A 134 -2.05 0.20 -10.56
N ASN A 135 -1.92 0.18 -9.23
CA ASN A 135 -2.70 -0.73 -8.41
C ASN A 135 -4.16 -0.26 -8.29
N SER A 136 -5.02 -1.13 -7.75
CA SER A 136 -6.46 -0.86 -7.63
C SER A 136 -6.84 0.42 -6.86
N GLU A 137 -5.98 0.93 -5.96
CA GLU A 137 -6.25 2.16 -5.22
C GLU A 137 -5.84 3.41 -6.00
N ALA A 138 -4.92 3.26 -6.97
CA ALA A 138 -4.51 4.29 -7.91
C ALA A 138 -5.30 4.21 -9.24
N GLU A 139 -6.45 3.54 -9.25
CA GLU A 139 -7.27 3.41 -10.46
C GLU A 139 -7.74 4.79 -10.96
N GLY A 140 -7.63 5.01 -12.27
CA GLY A 140 -8.03 6.24 -12.94
C GLY A 140 -6.88 7.19 -13.28
N ILE A 141 -5.65 6.90 -12.84
CA ILE A 141 -4.47 7.64 -13.31
C ILE A 141 -4.11 7.30 -14.76
N THR A 142 -3.33 8.16 -15.40
CA THR A 142 -2.74 7.93 -16.72
C THR A 142 -1.26 8.27 -16.73
N LEU A 143 -0.45 7.45 -17.41
CA LEU A 143 1.00 7.57 -17.52
C LEU A 143 1.44 7.76 -18.97
N PHE A 144 2.23 8.80 -19.24
CA PHE A 144 2.78 9.07 -20.57
C PHE A 144 4.26 9.35 -20.52
N ARG A 145 5.01 8.81 -21.48
CA ARG A 145 6.40 9.22 -21.71
C ARG A 145 6.41 10.43 -22.63
N LEU A 146 6.94 11.56 -22.16
CA LEU A 146 7.06 12.79 -22.94
C LEU A 146 8.38 12.87 -23.71
N ASP A 147 9.48 12.51 -23.06
CA ASP A 147 10.83 12.52 -23.63
C ASP A 147 11.69 11.46 -22.93
N VAL A 148 12.96 11.31 -23.34
CA VAL A 148 13.92 10.42 -22.70
C VAL A 148 13.99 10.73 -21.20
N GLY A 149 13.60 9.75 -20.39
CA GLY A 149 13.61 9.86 -18.93
C GLY A 149 12.62 10.86 -18.33
N VAL A 150 11.65 11.36 -19.11
CA VAL A 150 10.61 12.28 -18.65
C VAL A 150 9.23 11.66 -18.85
N TYR A 151 8.52 11.49 -17.75
CA TYR A 151 7.20 10.87 -17.69
C TYR A 151 6.20 11.83 -17.04
N VAL A 152 4.95 11.74 -17.45
CA VAL A 152 3.83 12.48 -16.87
C VAL A 152 2.83 11.51 -16.29
N LEU A 153 2.40 11.83 -15.07
CA LEU A 153 1.34 11.14 -14.35
C LEU A 153 0.22 12.13 -14.06
N ALA A 154 -0.98 11.82 -14.54
CA ALA A 154 -2.19 12.61 -14.29
C ALA A 154 -3.26 11.77 -13.58
N GLY A 155 -4.21 12.42 -12.91
CA GLY A 155 -5.33 11.78 -12.20
C GLY A 155 -5.10 11.53 -10.70
N SER A 156 -3.95 11.95 -10.15
CA SER A 156 -3.72 11.99 -8.70
C SER A 156 -3.87 13.41 -8.14
N THR A 157 -3.98 13.53 -6.81
CA THR A 157 -3.90 14.82 -6.09
C THR A 157 -2.44 15.28 -5.90
N GLY A 158 -1.49 14.37 -6.08
CA GLY A 158 -0.06 14.60 -5.94
C GLY A 158 0.69 13.35 -5.49
N LEU A 159 1.92 13.53 -5.01
CA LEU A 159 2.64 12.48 -4.29
C LEU A 159 2.00 12.25 -2.92
N ALA A 160 2.20 11.05 -2.37
CA ALA A 160 1.70 10.72 -1.05
C ALA A 160 2.17 11.72 0.03
N SER A 161 1.25 12.15 0.89
CA SER A 161 1.54 13.08 2.00
C SER A 161 2.37 12.47 3.13
N GLU A 162 2.46 11.14 3.20
CA GLU A 162 3.20 10.41 4.24
C GLU A 162 4.03 9.25 3.69
N GLY A 163 5.05 8.83 4.46
CA GLY A 163 5.93 7.71 4.12
C GLY A 163 6.85 8.01 2.93
N TRP A 164 7.15 6.99 2.14
CA TRP A 164 7.96 7.14 0.92
C TRP A 164 7.08 7.64 -0.25
N GLN A 165 7.69 8.40 -1.17
CA GLN A 165 6.98 8.97 -2.32
C GLN A 165 7.49 8.42 -3.65
N LEU A 166 8.81 8.27 -3.78
CA LEU A 166 9.46 7.81 -5.00
C LEU A 166 10.48 6.74 -4.65
N LEU A 167 10.47 5.64 -5.39
CA LEU A 167 11.54 4.65 -5.39
C LEU A 167 12.14 4.60 -6.80
N PRO A 168 13.45 4.84 -6.96
CA PRO A 168 14.10 4.74 -8.25
C PRO A 168 14.10 3.28 -8.73
N PRO A 169 14.31 3.05 -10.04
CA PRO A 169 14.52 1.71 -10.54
C PRO A 169 15.72 1.07 -9.84
N MET A 170 15.51 -0.09 -9.26
CA MET A 170 16.53 -0.89 -8.60
C MET A 170 17.01 -2.01 -9.53
N ASP A 171 18.29 -2.35 -9.38
CA ASP A 171 18.89 -3.50 -10.04
C ASP A 171 18.34 -4.81 -9.46
N PRO A 172 17.76 -5.71 -10.27
CA PRO A 172 17.24 -6.99 -9.78
C PRO A 172 18.32 -7.91 -9.19
N GLY A 173 19.59 -7.70 -9.54
CA GLY A 173 20.73 -8.40 -8.96
C GLY A 173 21.20 -7.86 -7.61
N GLY A 174 20.55 -6.81 -7.08
CA GLY A 174 20.86 -6.23 -5.77
C GLY A 174 22.00 -5.19 -5.81
N MET A 175 22.40 -4.70 -6.98
CA MET A 175 23.44 -3.65 -7.11
C MET A 175 22.96 -2.24 -6.72
N GLY A 176 21.73 -2.13 -6.21
CA GLY A 176 21.11 -0.90 -5.73
C GLY A 176 20.40 -0.09 -6.82
N GLU A 177 20.20 1.19 -6.55
CA GLU A 177 19.46 2.10 -7.43
C GLU A 177 20.15 2.28 -8.79
N LEU A 178 19.42 2.27 -9.89
CA LEU A 178 19.92 2.45 -11.26
C LEU A 178 19.89 3.92 -11.70
N GLY A 179 19.26 4.81 -10.94
CA GLY A 179 19.12 6.23 -11.28
C GLY A 179 18.84 7.12 -10.08
N VAL A 180 18.62 8.40 -10.35
CA VAL A 180 18.05 9.38 -9.41
C VAL A 180 16.70 9.79 -9.96
N VAL A 181 15.64 9.61 -9.18
CA VAL A 181 14.28 9.98 -9.57
C VAL A 181 13.87 11.28 -8.90
N GLU A 182 13.16 12.12 -9.63
CA GLU A 182 12.53 13.33 -9.11
C GLU A 182 11.11 13.47 -9.62
N ALA A 183 10.31 14.21 -8.88
CA ALA A 183 8.95 14.56 -9.24
C ALA A 183 8.72 16.06 -9.03
N GLU A 184 7.98 16.65 -9.93
CA GLU A 184 7.53 18.04 -9.86
C GLU A 184 6.04 18.07 -10.19
N GLN A 185 5.24 18.71 -9.34
CA GLN A 185 3.82 18.91 -9.62
C GLN A 185 3.62 20.20 -10.40
N THR A 186 2.88 20.11 -11.49
CA THR A 186 2.50 21.25 -12.33
C THR A 186 1.29 21.98 -11.77
N ASP A 187 1.06 23.21 -12.23
CA ASP A 187 -0.12 24.00 -11.86
C ASP A 187 -1.46 23.32 -12.22
N ASN A 188 -1.44 22.41 -13.19
CA ASN A 188 -2.61 21.64 -13.61
C ASN A 188 -2.82 20.36 -12.76
N GLY A 189 -1.98 20.13 -11.75
CA GLY A 189 -2.05 18.96 -10.86
C GLY A 189 -1.34 17.72 -11.37
N GLU A 190 -0.82 17.72 -12.61
CA GLU A 190 -0.03 16.62 -13.17
C GLU A 190 1.35 16.53 -12.51
N LEU A 191 1.89 15.32 -12.35
CA LEU A 191 3.25 15.08 -11.88
C LEU A 191 4.18 14.80 -13.05
N ILE A 192 5.24 15.59 -13.18
CA ILE A 192 6.36 15.33 -14.08
C ILE A 192 7.40 14.54 -13.31
N ILE A 193 7.61 13.28 -13.70
CA ILE A 193 8.61 12.38 -13.14
C ILE A 193 9.83 12.34 -14.05
N ARG A 194 11.02 12.53 -13.48
CA ARG A 194 12.28 12.54 -14.21
C ARG A 194 13.24 11.51 -13.66
N LEU A 195 13.89 10.76 -14.53
CA LEU A 195 14.93 9.80 -14.17
C LEU A 195 16.27 10.23 -14.75
N PHE A 196 17.27 10.36 -13.87
CA PHE A 196 18.63 10.77 -14.23
C PHE A 196 19.61 9.62 -14.02
N LYS A 197 20.67 9.56 -14.85
CA LYS A 197 21.84 8.72 -14.59
C LYS A 197 22.43 9.10 -13.24
N ARG A 198 22.91 8.11 -12.48
CA ARG A 198 23.75 8.39 -11.31
C ARG A 198 25.10 8.88 -11.80
N LYS A 199 25.55 10.04 -11.32
CA LYS A 199 26.90 10.56 -11.56
C LYS A 199 27.56 10.84 -10.22
N PHE A 200 28.78 10.38 -10.03
CA PHE A 200 29.56 10.70 -8.83
C PHE A 200 30.54 11.82 -9.18
N MET A 201 30.58 12.86 -8.34
CA MET A 201 31.58 13.91 -8.41
C MET A 201 32.41 13.89 -7.14
N LEU A 202 33.72 14.02 -7.28
CA LEU A 202 34.63 14.20 -6.15
C LEU A 202 34.61 15.69 -5.77
N SER A 203 34.26 15.99 -4.52
CA SER A 203 34.33 17.36 -4.00
C SER A 203 35.77 17.78 -3.75
N ASP A 204 35.99 19.09 -3.57
CA ASP A 204 37.31 19.64 -3.24
C ASP A 204 37.85 19.10 -1.90
N ASP A 205 36.95 18.70 -1.00
CA ASP A 205 37.27 18.07 0.30
C ASP A 205 37.50 16.54 0.20
N GLY A 206 37.44 15.97 -1.01
CA GLY A 206 37.66 14.55 -1.27
C GLY A 206 36.45 13.65 -1.02
N GLU A 207 35.24 14.20 -0.88
CA GLU A 207 34.01 13.43 -0.70
C GLU A 207 33.40 13.03 -2.05
N MET A 208 32.91 11.79 -2.17
CA MET A 208 32.09 11.42 -3.32
C MET A 208 30.65 11.90 -3.13
N ILE A 209 30.22 12.83 -3.97
CA ILE A 209 28.86 13.36 -4.00
C ILE A 209 28.08 12.69 -5.14
N LYS A 210 26.93 12.10 -4.81
CA LYS A 210 25.97 11.61 -5.79
C LYS A 210 25.23 12.79 -6.41
N THR A 211 25.30 12.91 -7.73
CA THR A 211 24.72 13.99 -8.51
C THR A 211 23.90 13.43 -9.67
N LYS A 212 23.05 14.28 -10.25
CA LYS A 212 22.23 13.94 -11.42
C LYS A 212 23.07 14.06 -12.68
N GLY A 213 23.14 12.99 -13.45
CA GLY A 213 23.67 13.00 -14.81
C GLY A 213 22.60 13.42 -15.82
N GLU A 214 22.75 12.94 -17.03
CA GLU A 214 21.75 13.11 -18.09
C GLU A 214 20.46 12.33 -17.77
N LEU A 215 19.36 12.78 -18.34
CA LEU A 215 18.11 12.03 -18.33
C LEU A 215 18.29 10.67 -19.02
N ILE A 216 17.66 9.63 -18.47
CA ILE A 216 17.60 8.29 -19.04
C ILE A 216 16.22 7.71 -18.89
N ASP A 217 15.82 6.92 -19.87
CA ASP A 217 14.64 6.09 -19.73
C ASP A 217 14.83 5.02 -18.65
N VAL A 218 13.70 4.62 -18.06
CA VAL A 218 13.62 3.49 -17.14
C VAL A 218 14.17 2.23 -17.83
N PRO A 219 15.16 1.54 -17.24
CA PRO A 219 15.69 0.30 -17.81
C PRO A 219 14.62 -0.78 -17.97
N ALA A 220 14.69 -1.55 -19.07
CA ALA A 220 13.71 -2.56 -19.45
C ALA A 220 13.42 -3.63 -18.35
N ASN A 221 14.38 -3.87 -17.46
CA ASN A 221 14.31 -4.87 -16.40
C ASN A 221 13.93 -4.26 -15.02
N SER A 222 13.46 -3.02 -14.97
CA SER A 222 13.17 -2.29 -13.73
C SER A 222 12.01 -1.30 -13.91
N TRP A 223 11.61 -0.60 -12.84
CA TRP A 223 10.56 0.42 -12.86
C TRP A 223 10.74 1.46 -11.75
N ILE A 224 10.12 2.62 -11.89
CA ILE A 224 9.99 3.60 -10.79
C ILE A 224 8.69 3.33 -10.06
N ASP A 225 8.71 3.19 -8.73
CA ASP A 225 7.48 3.24 -7.94
C ASP A 225 7.19 4.68 -7.51
N VAL A 226 5.95 5.13 -7.72
CA VAL A 226 5.43 6.44 -7.32
C VAL A 226 4.24 6.22 -6.40
N ARG A 227 4.34 6.65 -5.15
CA ARG A 227 3.24 6.62 -4.18
C ARG A 227 2.42 7.91 -4.31
N LEU A 228 1.10 7.77 -4.36
CA LEU A 228 0.20 8.86 -4.71
C LEU A 228 -0.82 9.13 -3.61
N ASP A 229 -1.22 10.39 -3.48
CA ASP A 229 -2.50 10.73 -2.87
C ASP A 229 -3.55 10.80 -3.97
N MET A 230 -4.67 10.08 -3.80
CA MET A 230 -5.75 10.02 -4.79
C MET A 230 -6.91 10.93 -4.40
N PRO A 231 -7.60 11.54 -5.39
CA PRO A 231 -8.78 12.37 -5.13
C PRO A 231 -9.85 11.62 -4.33
N ALA A 232 -10.59 12.31 -3.47
CA ALA A 232 -11.66 11.70 -2.66
C ALA A 232 -12.78 11.08 -3.51
N ASP A 233 -12.97 11.59 -4.73
CA ASP A 233 -13.90 11.11 -5.74
C ASP A 233 -13.24 10.17 -6.75
N SER A 234 -12.05 9.62 -6.47
CA SER A 234 -11.46 8.55 -7.29
C SER A 234 -12.38 7.32 -7.33
N LEU A 235 -12.27 6.53 -8.40
CA LEU A 235 -13.09 5.32 -8.58
C LEU A 235 -12.99 4.37 -7.38
N PHE A 236 -11.78 4.21 -6.83
CA PHE A 236 -11.56 3.43 -5.63
C PHE A 236 -12.26 4.05 -4.42
N ASN A 237 -12.00 5.32 -4.13
CA ASN A 237 -12.56 5.98 -2.93
C ASN A 237 -14.09 6.06 -2.96
N GLN A 238 -14.70 6.25 -4.13
CA GLN A 238 -16.16 6.22 -4.27
C GLN A 238 -16.75 4.84 -3.94
N ARG A 239 -16.16 3.76 -4.47
CA ARG A 239 -16.60 2.39 -4.15
C ARG A 239 -16.45 2.09 -2.66
N MET A 240 -15.32 2.48 -2.06
CA MET A 240 -15.13 2.31 -0.62
C MET A 240 -16.12 3.13 0.21
N SER A 241 -16.50 4.33 -0.24
CA SER A 241 -17.52 5.13 0.44
C SER A 241 -18.90 4.49 0.38
N GLN A 242 -19.30 3.96 -0.79
CA GLN A 242 -20.58 3.27 -0.95
C GLN A 242 -20.66 2.00 -0.11
N GLU A 243 -19.57 1.21 -0.05
CA GLU A 243 -19.49 0.02 0.81
C GLU A 243 -19.53 0.33 2.30
N ARG A 244 -19.11 1.54 2.71
CA ARG A 244 -19.23 1.99 4.11
C ARG A 244 -20.65 2.39 4.51
N GLU A 245 -21.47 2.80 3.55
CA GLU A 245 -22.84 3.27 3.77
C GLU A 245 -23.89 2.16 3.63
N ALA A 246 -23.55 1.04 3.01
CA ALA A 246 -24.40 -0.14 2.81
C ALA A 246 -24.39 -1.09 4.02
#